data_AF-A0A964QLQ8-F1
#
_entry.id   AF-A0A964QLQ8-F1
#
_cell.length_a   1.000
_cell.length_b   1.000
_cell.length_c   1.000
_cell.angle_alpha   90.00
_cell.angle_beta   90.00
_cell.angle_gamma   90.00
#
_symmetry.space_group_name_H-M   'P 1'
#
loop_
_entity.id
_entity.type
_entity.pdbx_description
1 polymer ?
#
loop_
_entity_poly.entity_id
_entity_poly.type
_entity_poly.pdbx_seq_one_letter_code
_entity_poly.pdbx_strand_id
1 'polypeptide(L)'
;MKARNINGTESAIAAYSFEILPPWYRTYYAYFGYLVLFAVVLFLGIRLNTRRLQAAKTSLEGIVRERTAEISEQKDLILEQNQQLRALLKEKEMLIREVHHRVKNNLAVVSSMLSLQTMQIEEEKYRNLFQDSQSRIRTVALIHEKLYRAQELGKIVLPEYIPDLAQRIFDSQRPDNARVELKVRVDDVTLEADPAIHCGL
;
A
#
# COMPACT_ATOMS: atom_id res chain seq x y z
N MET A 1 -45.25 17.76 92.16
CA MET A 1 -46.54 17.69 92.89
C MET A 1 -46.24 17.62 94.37
N LYS A 2 -46.93 18.40 95.23
CA LYS A 2 -46.78 18.29 96.69
C LYS A 2 -47.80 17.27 97.23
N ALA A 3 -47.34 16.30 98.01
CA ALA A 3 -48.22 15.40 98.75
C ALA A 3 -48.21 15.79 100.23
N ARG A 4 -49.39 15.88 100.84
CA ARG A 4 -49.58 16.21 102.25
C ARG A 4 -49.92 14.93 103.01
N ASN A 5 -49.18 14.64 104.08
CA ASN A 5 -49.45 13.45 104.89
C ASN A 5 -50.47 13.77 106.01
N ILE A 6 -51.13 12.75 106.55
CA ILE A 6 -52.27 12.83 107.51
C ILE A 6 -51.99 13.60 108.82
N ASN A 7 -50.71 13.87 109.12
CA ASN A 7 -50.26 14.64 110.30
C ASN A 7 -49.97 16.13 109.99
N GLY A 8 -50.41 16.64 108.83
CA GLY A 8 -50.40 18.07 108.52
C GLY A 8 -49.08 18.65 107.99
N THR A 9 -48.01 17.87 107.88
CA THR A 9 -46.72 18.29 107.28
C THR A 9 -46.71 18.15 105.75
N GLU A 10 -46.35 19.23 105.04
CA GLU A 10 -46.14 19.23 103.58
C GLU A 10 -44.72 18.74 103.24
N SER A 11 -44.57 17.82 102.28
CA SER A 11 -43.25 17.41 101.80
C SER A 11 -42.61 18.51 100.94
N ALA A 12 -41.32 18.76 101.13
CA ALA A 12 -40.55 19.68 100.28
C ALA A 12 -40.63 19.26 98.79
N ILE A 13 -40.79 20.23 97.90
CA ILE A 13 -40.84 19.97 96.45
C ILE A 13 -39.44 19.50 96.01
N ALA A 14 -39.30 18.24 95.64
CA ALA A 14 -38.10 17.76 94.96
C ALA A 14 -38.12 18.24 93.51
N ALA A 15 -37.36 19.29 93.21
CA ALA A 15 -37.07 19.70 91.85
C ALA A 15 -35.80 18.98 91.37
N TYR A 16 -35.92 18.13 90.34
CA TYR A 16 -34.77 17.51 89.69
C TYR A 16 -34.30 18.42 88.55
N SER A 17 -33.13 19.03 88.69
CA SER A 17 -32.43 19.69 87.59
C SER A 17 -31.66 18.63 86.79
N PHE A 18 -32.00 18.43 85.52
CA PHE A 18 -31.14 17.72 84.59
C PHE A 18 -30.56 18.73 83.61
N GLU A 19 -29.23 18.80 83.53
CA GLU A 19 -28.57 19.54 82.45
C GLU A 19 -28.49 18.61 81.24
N ILE A 20 -29.12 19.01 80.13
CA ILE A 20 -28.91 18.35 78.85
C ILE A 20 -27.51 18.74 78.40
N LEU A 21 -26.54 17.85 78.64
CA LEU A 21 -25.18 18.05 78.14
C LEU A 21 -25.22 18.27 76.62
N PRO A 22 -24.45 19.25 76.10
CA PRO A 22 -24.46 19.53 74.68
C PRO A 22 -24.10 18.26 73.91
N PRO A 23 -24.78 17.99 72.77
CA PRO A 23 -24.57 16.77 72.03
C PRO A 23 -23.09 16.57 71.67
N TRP A 24 -22.60 15.36 71.90
CA TRP A 24 -21.18 15.00 71.76
C TRP A 24 -20.60 15.33 70.37
N TYR A 25 -21.41 15.36 69.31
CA TYR A 25 -20.99 15.71 67.95
C TYR A 25 -20.54 17.17 67.77
N ARG A 26 -20.82 18.05 68.75
CA ARG A 26 -20.35 19.46 68.76
C ARG A 26 -19.05 19.67 69.54
N THR A 27 -18.46 18.62 70.08
CA THR A 27 -17.17 18.71 70.78
C THR A 27 -16.00 18.78 69.80
N TYR A 28 -14.90 19.43 70.19
CA TYR A 28 -13.68 19.52 69.37
C TYR A 28 -13.14 18.14 68.93
N TYR A 29 -13.25 17.13 69.81
CA TYR A 29 -12.84 15.75 69.50
C TYR A 29 -13.65 15.12 68.36
N ALA A 30 -14.95 15.43 68.24
CA ALA A 30 -15.79 14.92 67.15
C ALA A 30 -15.35 15.49 65.78
N TYR A 31 -15.06 16.80 65.71
CA TYR A 31 -14.54 17.43 64.50
C TYR A 31 -13.17 16.88 64.09
N PHE A 32 -12.29 16.64 65.06
CA PHE A 32 -11.01 15.96 64.79
C PHE A 32 -11.22 14.56 64.21
N GLY A 33 -12.17 13.80 64.77
CA GLY A 33 -12.56 12.49 64.26
C GLY A 33 -13.08 12.54 62.81
N TYR A 34 -13.92 13.51 62.47
CA TYR A 34 -14.40 13.70 61.09
C TYR A 34 -13.26 14.06 60.13
N LEU A 35 -12.30 14.90 60.56
CA LEU A 35 -11.15 15.28 59.73
C LEU A 35 -10.25 14.07 59.46
N VAL A 36 -9.98 13.25 60.48
CA VAL A 36 -9.22 12.00 60.33
C VAL A 36 -9.95 11.03 59.40
N LEU A 37 -11.26 10.85 59.58
CA LEU A 37 -12.07 9.99 58.71
C LEU A 37 -12.03 10.47 57.25
N PHE A 38 -12.18 11.78 57.02
CA PHE A 38 -12.11 12.37 55.70
C PHE A 38 -10.72 12.16 55.06
N ALA A 39 -9.65 12.36 55.81
CA ALA A 39 -8.28 12.10 55.34
C ALA A 39 -8.05 10.63 54.99
N VAL A 40 -8.59 9.70 55.79
CA VAL A 40 -8.55 8.25 55.53
C VAL A 40 -9.32 7.90 54.25
N VAL A 41 -10.52 8.45 54.06
CA VAL A 41 -11.33 8.23 52.85
C VAL A 41 -10.62 8.78 51.62
N LEU A 42 -10.07 9.99 51.69
CA LEU A 42 -9.27 10.57 50.60
C LEU A 42 -8.04 9.71 50.28
N PHE A 43 -7.28 9.32 51.31
CA PHE A 43 -6.10 8.49 51.15
C PHE A 43 -6.43 7.13 50.52
N LEU A 44 -7.50 6.47 50.98
CA LEU A 44 -7.98 5.21 50.41
C LEU A 44 -8.47 5.38 48.97
N GLY A 45 -9.22 6.44 48.68
CA GLY A 45 -9.71 6.75 47.34
C GLY A 45 -8.57 6.97 46.34
N ILE A 46 -7.59 7.81 46.72
CA ILE A 46 -6.38 8.05 45.92
C ILE A 46 -5.61 6.74 45.73
N ARG A 47 -5.37 5.99 46.82
CA ARG A 47 -4.60 4.74 46.76
C ARG A 47 -5.25 3.68 45.89
N LEU A 48 -6.58 3.54 45.95
CA LEU A 48 -7.33 2.61 45.10
C LEU A 48 -7.28 3.05 43.63
N ASN A 49 -7.43 4.33 43.36
CA ASN A 49 -7.38 4.86 41.99
C ASN A 49 -5.99 4.73 41.38
N THR A 50 -4.94 5.06 42.13
CA THR A 50 -3.54 4.91 41.69
C THR A 50 -3.20 3.46 41.38
N ARG A 51 -3.68 2.50 42.21
CA ARG A 51 -3.50 1.07 41.95
C ARG A 51 -4.22 0.60 40.68
N ARG A 52 -5.45 1.07 40.45
CA ARG A 52 -6.20 0.79 39.21
C ARG A 52 -5.47 1.32 37.99
N LEU A 53 -4.96 2.56 38.08
CA LEU A 53 -4.25 3.21 36.99
C LEU A 53 -2.94 2.49 36.65
N GLN A 54 -2.19 2.06 37.66
CA GLN A 54 -0.97 1.27 37.48
C GLN A 54 -1.27 -0.09 36.85
N ALA A 55 -2.29 -0.81 37.33
CA ALA A 55 -2.70 -2.09 36.77
C ALA A 55 -3.11 -1.96 35.30
N ALA A 56 -3.95 -0.98 34.96
CA ALA A 56 -4.37 -0.72 33.59
C ALA A 56 -3.18 -0.37 32.67
N LYS A 57 -2.24 0.46 33.16
CA LYS A 57 -1.02 0.80 32.42
C LYS A 57 -0.16 -0.44 32.14
N THR A 58 0.07 -1.31 33.13
CA THR A 58 0.86 -2.53 32.95
C THR A 58 0.21 -3.49 31.95
N SER A 59 -1.11 -3.66 32.01
CA SER A 59 -1.84 -4.46 31.01
C SER A 59 -1.70 -3.86 29.60
N LEU A 60 -1.81 -2.55 29.47
CA LEU A 60 -1.66 -1.86 28.18
C LEU A 60 -0.23 -1.99 27.62
N GLU A 61 0.79 -1.83 28.47
CA GLU A 61 2.19 -2.04 28.07
C GLU A 61 2.45 -3.48 27.60
N GLY A 62 1.81 -4.47 28.24
CA GLY A 62 1.84 -5.86 27.80
C GLY A 62 1.27 -6.04 26.39
N ILE A 63 0.06 -5.53 26.16
CA ILE A 63 -0.62 -5.60 24.85
C ILE A 63 0.21 -4.90 23.77
N VAL A 64 0.75 -3.70 24.06
CA VAL A 64 1.59 -2.98 23.10
C VAL A 64 2.84 -3.79 22.75
N ARG A 65 3.50 -4.41 23.74
CA ARG A 65 4.68 -5.25 23.49
C ARG A 65 4.34 -6.47 22.62
N GLU A 66 3.24 -7.16 22.92
CA GLU A 66 2.76 -8.31 22.14
C GLU A 66 2.45 -7.91 20.71
N ARG A 67 1.67 -6.83 20.51
CA ARG A 67 1.36 -6.29 19.19
C ARG A 67 2.61 -5.82 18.44
N THR A 68 3.57 -5.22 19.14
CA THR A 68 4.82 -4.78 18.52
C THR A 68 5.65 -5.98 18.04
N ALA A 69 5.67 -7.08 18.81
CA ALA A 69 6.32 -8.32 18.41
C ALA A 69 5.62 -8.95 17.19
N GLU A 70 4.29 -9.06 17.22
CA GLU A 70 3.47 -9.57 16.11
C GLU A 70 3.71 -8.75 14.82
N ILE A 71 3.68 -7.42 14.91
CA ILE A 71 3.93 -6.53 13.77
C ILE A 71 5.36 -6.68 13.25
N SER A 72 6.35 -6.87 14.14
CA SER A 72 7.74 -7.09 13.72
C SER A 72 7.89 -8.38 12.93
N GLU A 73 7.28 -9.48 13.40
CA GLU A 73 7.29 -10.77 12.71
C GLU A 73 6.62 -10.69 11.34
N GLN A 74 5.43 -10.06 11.27
CA GLN A 74 4.74 -9.83 10.00
C GLN A 74 5.57 -8.98 9.04
N LYS A 75 6.27 -7.96 9.54
CA LYS A 75 7.14 -7.12 8.73
C LYS A 75 8.30 -7.92 8.15
N ASP A 76 8.94 -8.78 8.93
CA ASP A 76 10.05 -9.61 8.48
C ASP A 76 9.60 -10.60 7.40
N LEU A 77 8.42 -11.22 7.57
CA LEU A 77 7.81 -12.08 6.55
C LEU A 77 7.53 -11.31 5.25
N ILE A 78 6.94 -10.11 5.34
CA ILE A 78 6.66 -9.27 4.17
C ILE A 78 7.95 -8.87 3.46
N LEU A 79 9.03 -8.60 4.21
CA LEU A 79 10.33 -8.27 3.63
C LEU A 79 10.91 -9.46 2.86
N GLU A 80 10.85 -10.67 3.41
CA GLU A 80 11.28 -11.89 2.73
C GLU A 80 10.49 -12.14 1.44
N GLN A 81 9.16 -12.05 1.52
CA GLN A 81 8.29 -12.20 0.35
C GLN A 81 8.59 -11.14 -0.73
N ASN A 82 8.84 -9.89 -0.34
CA ASN A 82 9.23 -8.83 -1.28
C ASN A 82 10.58 -9.12 -1.94
N GLN A 83 11.55 -9.65 -1.20
CA GLN A 83 12.84 -10.02 -1.76
C GLN A 83 12.70 -11.15 -2.79
N GLN A 84 11.94 -12.19 -2.46
CA GLN A 84 11.64 -13.29 -3.38
C GLN A 84 10.92 -12.79 -4.64
N LEU A 85 9.90 -11.95 -4.47
CA LEU A 85 9.15 -11.39 -5.59
C LEU A 85 10.05 -10.54 -6.50
N ARG A 86 10.94 -9.72 -5.93
CA ARG A 86 11.92 -8.94 -6.71
C ARG A 86 12.90 -9.83 -7.46
N ALA A 87 13.36 -10.92 -6.85
CA ALA A 87 14.25 -11.88 -7.52
C ALA A 87 13.54 -12.54 -8.72
N LEU A 88 12.30 -12.99 -8.54
CA LEU A 88 11.47 -13.56 -9.60
C LEU A 88 11.18 -12.56 -10.72
N LEU A 89 10.87 -11.30 -10.38
CA LEU A 89 10.67 -10.25 -11.36
C LEU A 89 11.93 -10.04 -12.21
N LYS A 90 13.11 -9.95 -11.58
CA LYS A 90 14.38 -9.79 -12.29
C LYS A 90 14.70 -10.98 -13.20
N GLU A 91 14.40 -12.20 -12.75
CA GLU A 91 14.56 -13.40 -13.57
C GLU A 91 13.63 -13.36 -14.79
N LYS A 92 12.36 -13.02 -14.58
CA LYS A 92 11.37 -12.87 -15.66
C LYS A 92 11.81 -11.81 -16.67
N GLU A 93 12.29 -10.65 -16.22
CA GLU A 93 12.81 -9.59 -17.11
C GLU A 93 14.00 -10.08 -17.93
N MET A 94 14.93 -10.83 -17.32
CA MET A 94 16.07 -11.42 -18.03
C MET A 94 15.62 -12.42 -19.10
N LEU A 95 14.66 -13.29 -18.77
CA LEU A 95 14.10 -14.27 -19.72
C LEU A 95 13.43 -13.58 -20.91
N ILE A 96 12.64 -12.54 -20.67
CA ILE A 96 11.99 -11.77 -21.74
C ILE A 96 13.03 -11.13 -22.64
N ARG A 97 14.10 -10.54 -22.07
CA ARG A 97 15.20 -9.96 -22.85
C ARG A 97 15.91 -10.99 -23.72
N GLU A 98 16.16 -12.19 -23.19
CA GLU A 98 16.79 -13.29 -23.93
C GLU A 98 15.90 -13.75 -25.10
N VAL A 99 14.59 -13.90 -24.88
CA VAL A 99 13.63 -14.21 -25.96
C VAL A 99 13.70 -13.13 -27.04
N HIS A 100 13.68 -11.86 -26.65
CA HIS A 100 13.73 -10.75 -27.60
C HIS A 100 15.01 -10.77 -28.46
N HIS A 101 16.15 -11.00 -27.81
CA HIS A 101 17.44 -11.13 -28.48
C HIS A 101 17.47 -12.32 -29.46
N ARG A 102 16.89 -13.47 -29.07
CA ARG A 102 16.77 -14.64 -29.95
C ARG A 102 15.88 -14.39 -31.14
N VAL A 103 14.75 -13.70 -30.97
CA VAL A 103 13.86 -13.34 -32.09
C VAL A 103 14.61 -12.45 -33.09
N LYS A 104 15.33 -11.43 -32.60
CA LYS A 104 16.17 -10.57 -33.48
C LYS A 104 17.21 -11.39 -34.24
N ASN A 105 17.91 -12.29 -33.56
CA ASN A 105 18.91 -13.15 -34.21
C ASN A 105 18.28 -14.08 -35.25
N ASN A 106 17.13 -14.69 -34.94
CA ASN A 106 16.43 -15.58 -35.87
C ASN A 106 15.97 -14.84 -37.12
N LEU A 107 15.37 -13.65 -36.97
CA LEU A 107 14.94 -12.83 -38.12
C LEU A 107 16.15 -12.38 -38.97
N ALA A 108 17.28 -12.05 -38.35
CA ALA A 108 18.51 -11.72 -39.07
C ALA A 108 19.07 -12.91 -39.86
N VAL A 109 19.08 -14.12 -39.27
CA VAL A 109 19.51 -15.34 -39.96
C VAL A 109 18.60 -15.66 -41.14
N VAL A 110 17.28 -15.61 -40.95
CA VAL A 110 16.30 -15.84 -42.03
C VAL A 110 16.48 -14.82 -43.15
N SER A 111 16.62 -13.53 -42.81
CA SER A 111 16.88 -12.48 -43.80
C SER A 111 18.17 -12.73 -44.58
N SER A 112 19.22 -13.25 -43.93
CA SER A 112 20.51 -13.55 -44.56
C SER A 112 20.42 -14.77 -45.50
N MET A 113 19.68 -15.81 -45.09
CA MET A 113 19.39 -16.96 -45.95
C MET A 113 18.61 -16.54 -47.19
N LEU A 114 17.59 -15.68 -47.04
CA LEU A 114 16.84 -15.14 -48.17
C LEU A 114 17.71 -14.30 -49.10
N SER A 115 18.64 -13.48 -48.58
CA SER A 115 19.61 -12.76 -49.42
C SER A 115 20.43 -13.71 -50.28
N LEU A 116 20.97 -14.78 -49.68
CA LEU A 116 21.79 -15.76 -50.40
C LEU A 116 20.99 -16.50 -51.47
N GLN A 117 19.74 -16.88 -51.17
CA GLN A 117 18.85 -17.51 -52.15
C GLN A 117 18.50 -16.55 -53.30
N THR A 118 18.26 -15.27 -53.00
CA THR A 118 17.94 -14.24 -53.99
C THR A 118 19.08 -14.05 -55.00
N MET A 119 20.34 -14.17 -54.57
CA MET A 119 21.52 -14.09 -55.44
C MET A 119 21.61 -15.24 -56.45
N GLN A 120 20.94 -16.37 -56.18
CA GLN A 120 20.93 -17.56 -57.05
C GLN A 120 19.76 -17.58 -58.03
N ILE A 121 18.81 -16.64 -57.91
CA ILE A 121 17.63 -16.59 -58.77
C ILE A 121 17.95 -15.79 -60.04
N GLU A 122 17.80 -16.43 -61.20
CA GLU A 122 17.97 -15.79 -62.51
C GLU A 122 16.71 -15.05 -62.98
N GLU A 123 15.53 -15.62 -62.73
CA GLU A 123 14.26 -15.04 -63.17
C GLU A 123 13.85 -13.85 -62.30
N GLU A 124 13.81 -12.67 -62.91
CA GLU A 124 13.54 -11.38 -62.24
C GLU A 124 12.22 -11.37 -61.46
N LYS A 125 11.19 -12.08 -61.95
CA LYS A 125 9.91 -12.22 -61.25
C LYS A 125 10.06 -12.88 -59.87
N TYR A 126 10.83 -13.97 -59.78
CA TYR A 126 11.06 -14.65 -58.50
C TYR A 126 12.01 -13.86 -57.62
N ARG A 127 13.00 -13.16 -58.19
CA ARG A 127 13.89 -12.28 -57.44
C ARG A 127 13.10 -11.19 -56.70
N ASN A 128 12.15 -10.55 -57.38
CA ASN A 128 11.28 -9.53 -56.79
C ASN A 128 10.38 -10.08 -55.67
N LEU A 129 9.85 -11.30 -55.81
CA LEU A 129 9.05 -11.95 -54.75
C LEU A 129 9.86 -12.22 -53.48
N PHE A 130 11.13 -12.63 -53.62
CA PHE A 130 12.03 -12.85 -52.49
C PHE A 130 12.46 -11.53 -51.83
N GLN A 131 12.70 -10.47 -52.61
CA GLN A 131 12.97 -9.13 -52.08
C GLN A 131 11.78 -8.55 -51.31
N ASP A 132 10.54 -8.75 -51.78
CA ASP A 132 9.33 -8.36 -51.03
C ASP A 132 9.24 -9.13 -49.70
N SER A 133 9.49 -10.45 -49.74
CA SER A 133 9.49 -11.31 -48.54
C SER A 133 10.54 -10.85 -47.50
N GLN A 134 11.73 -10.50 -47.96
CA GLN A 134 12.80 -9.97 -47.11
C GLN A 134 12.41 -8.61 -46.50
N SER A 135 11.78 -7.73 -47.28
CA SER A 135 11.31 -6.43 -46.80
C SER A 135 10.25 -6.58 -45.71
N ARG A 136 9.32 -7.53 -45.85
CA ARG A 136 8.32 -7.87 -44.82
C ARG A 136 8.96 -8.37 -43.53
N ILE A 137 9.92 -9.29 -43.61
CA ILE A 137 10.64 -9.82 -42.44
C ILE A 137 11.39 -8.69 -41.71
N ARG A 138 11.99 -7.76 -42.45
CA ARG A 138 12.67 -6.60 -41.88
C ARG A 138 11.71 -5.65 -41.17
N THR A 139 10.52 -5.43 -41.74
CA THR A 139 9.44 -4.66 -41.08
C THR A 139 8.99 -5.33 -39.79
N VAL A 140 8.77 -6.65 -39.78
CA VAL A 140 8.39 -7.40 -38.56
C VAL A 140 9.49 -7.28 -37.48
N ALA A 141 10.76 -7.38 -37.87
CA ALA A 141 11.88 -7.20 -36.93
C ALA A 141 11.90 -5.79 -36.30
N LEU A 142 11.65 -4.75 -37.11
CA LEU A 142 11.57 -3.35 -36.67
C LEU A 142 10.38 -3.10 -35.73
N ILE A 143 9.20 -3.62 -36.07
CA ILE A 143 8.00 -3.53 -35.22
C ILE A 143 8.28 -4.19 -33.87
N HIS A 144 8.85 -5.39 -33.88
CA HIS A 144 9.19 -6.13 -32.67
C HIS A 144 10.17 -5.34 -31.78
N GLU A 145 11.27 -4.81 -32.34
CA GLU A 145 12.26 -4.01 -31.59
C GLU A 145 11.63 -2.76 -30.94
N LYS A 146 10.77 -2.06 -31.66
CA LYS A 146 10.12 -0.85 -31.15
C LYS A 146 9.06 -1.16 -30.08
N LEU A 147 8.27 -2.21 -30.27
CA LEU A 147 7.27 -2.64 -29.27
C LEU A 147 7.93 -3.04 -27.96
N TYR A 148 9.02 -3.81 -28.01
CA TYR A 148 9.78 -4.18 -26.82
C TYR A 148 10.38 -2.94 -26.11
N ARG A 149 10.96 -2.01 -26.86
CA ARG A 149 11.50 -0.77 -26.29
C ARG A 149 10.42 0.07 -25.61
N ALA A 150 9.20 0.05 -26.15
CA ALA A 150 8.07 0.73 -25.54
C ALA A 150 7.48 -0.04 -24.35
N GLN A 151 7.58 -1.37 -24.33
CA GLN A 151 7.23 -2.21 -23.19
C GLN A 151 8.19 -1.98 -22.01
N GLU A 152 9.49 -1.78 -22.25
CA GLU A 152 10.45 -1.34 -21.21
C GLU A 152 10.08 0.03 -20.60
N LEU A 153 9.43 0.90 -21.38
CA LEU A 153 8.96 2.23 -20.95
C LEU A 153 7.53 2.21 -20.37
N GLY A 154 6.80 1.10 -20.52
CA GLY A 154 5.42 0.91 -20.04
C GLY A 154 4.32 1.66 -20.80
N LYS A 155 4.66 2.45 -21.83
CA LYS A 155 3.71 3.26 -22.62
C LYS A 155 4.20 3.44 -24.07
N ILE A 156 3.29 3.34 -25.04
CA ILE A 156 3.53 3.66 -26.46
C ILE A 156 2.83 4.97 -26.81
N VAL A 157 3.60 5.98 -27.21
CA VAL A 157 3.07 7.23 -27.77
C VAL A 157 2.89 7.06 -29.27
N LEU A 158 1.65 6.82 -29.72
CA LEU A 158 1.35 6.53 -31.13
C LEU A 158 1.72 7.65 -32.11
N PRO A 159 1.55 8.95 -31.77
CA PRO A 159 1.97 10.06 -32.64
C PRO A 159 3.46 10.08 -32.97
N GLU A 160 4.32 9.50 -32.11
CA GLU A 160 5.76 9.37 -32.38
C GLU A 160 6.08 8.07 -33.12
N TYR A 161 5.36 7.00 -32.80
CA TYR A 161 5.63 5.66 -33.29
C TYR A 161 5.16 5.41 -34.74
N ILE A 162 3.89 5.74 -35.03
CA ILE A 162 3.25 5.41 -36.30
C ILE A 162 3.87 6.17 -37.48
N PRO A 163 4.23 7.47 -37.39
CA PRO A 163 4.90 8.15 -38.50
C PRO A 163 6.29 7.59 -38.81
N ASP A 164 7.10 7.26 -37.80
CA ASP A 164 8.44 6.66 -38.01
C ASP A 164 8.33 5.27 -38.64
N LEU A 165 7.36 4.46 -38.21
CA LEU A 165 7.10 3.14 -38.82
C LEU A 165 6.62 3.27 -40.27
N ALA A 166 5.61 4.12 -40.52
CA ALA A 166 5.02 4.31 -41.83
C ALA A 166 6.05 4.85 -42.84
N GLN A 167 6.90 5.80 -42.41
CA GLN A 167 7.96 6.34 -43.26
C GLN A 167 8.97 5.25 -43.65
N ARG A 168 9.39 4.40 -42.71
CA ARG A 168 10.35 3.32 -43.00
C ARG A 168 9.79 2.24 -43.92
N ILE A 169 8.52 1.86 -43.73
CA ILE A 169 7.84 0.92 -44.63
C ILE A 169 7.78 1.53 -46.04
N PHE A 170 7.37 2.81 -46.12
CA PHE A 170 7.29 3.54 -47.37
C PHE A 170 8.64 3.62 -48.08
N ASP A 171 9.71 3.96 -47.36
CA ASP A 171 11.07 4.03 -47.91
C ASP A 171 11.58 2.65 -48.38
N SER A 172 11.17 1.56 -47.71
CA SER A 172 11.58 0.20 -48.09
C SER A 172 10.87 -0.36 -49.31
N GLN A 173 9.69 0.15 -49.66
CA GLN A 173 8.85 -0.35 -50.76
C GLN A 173 8.79 0.60 -51.96
N ARG A 174 9.40 1.79 -51.87
CA ARG A 174 9.33 2.80 -52.91
C ARG A 174 10.18 2.40 -54.13
N PRO A 175 9.60 2.27 -55.33
CA PRO A 175 10.37 2.15 -56.57
C PRO A 175 11.06 3.49 -56.89
N ASP A 176 12.31 3.45 -57.38
CA ASP A 176 13.16 4.62 -57.69
C ASP A 176 12.48 5.69 -58.58
N ASN A 177 11.43 5.33 -59.32
CA ASN A 177 10.76 6.21 -60.28
C ASN A 177 9.33 6.65 -59.87
N ALA A 178 8.87 6.34 -58.66
CA ALA A 178 7.53 6.70 -58.20
C ALA A 178 7.52 8.05 -57.46
N ARG A 179 6.67 9.00 -57.91
CA ARG A 179 6.34 10.23 -57.18
C ARG A 179 5.10 10.02 -56.31
N VAL A 180 5.28 9.40 -55.16
CA VAL A 180 4.22 9.19 -54.17
C VAL A 180 4.58 9.97 -52.90
N GLU A 181 3.60 10.63 -52.31
CA GLU A 181 3.74 11.36 -51.04
C GLU A 181 3.04 10.56 -49.94
N LEU A 182 3.76 10.22 -48.87
CA LEU A 182 3.18 9.58 -47.69
C LEU A 182 2.59 10.65 -46.75
N LYS A 183 1.30 10.57 -46.47
CA LYS A 183 0.64 11.38 -45.44
C LYS A 183 0.13 10.47 -44.32
N VAL A 184 0.66 10.67 -43.12
CA VAL A 184 0.29 9.92 -41.93
C VAL A 184 -0.47 10.85 -40.99
N ARG A 185 -1.71 10.48 -40.62
CA ARG A 185 -2.49 11.17 -39.59
C ARG A 185 -2.70 10.20 -38.44
N VAL A 186 -2.31 10.64 -37.24
CA VAL A 186 -2.35 9.84 -36.02
C VAL A 186 -2.94 10.73 -34.94
N ASP A 187 -3.94 10.23 -34.23
CA ASP A 187 -4.53 10.93 -33.10
C ASP A 187 -3.63 10.79 -31.86
N ASP A 188 -3.71 11.76 -30.95
CA ASP A 188 -2.91 11.76 -29.72
C ASP A 188 -3.41 10.69 -28.74
N VAL A 189 -2.89 9.48 -28.93
CA VAL A 189 -3.28 8.29 -28.17
C VAL A 189 -2.03 7.64 -27.61
N THR A 190 -2.04 7.45 -26.29
CA THR A 190 -1.03 6.65 -25.59
C THR A 190 -1.65 5.31 -25.24
N LEU A 191 -1.05 4.22 -25.72
CA LEU A 191 -1.49 2.85 -25.41
C LEU A 191 -0.56 2.20 -24.38
N GLU A 192 -1.14 1.39 -23.51
CA GLU A 192 -0.38 0.37 -22.77
C GLU A 192 0.12 -0.69 -23.77
N ALA A 193 1.28 -1.30 -23.50
CA ALA A 193 2.01 -2.09 -24.50
C ALA A 193 1.24 -3.33 -25.01
N ASP A 194 0.36 -3.93 -24.19
CA ASP A 194 -0.40 -5.13 -24.56
C ASP A 194 -1.43 -4.90 -25.69
N PRO A 195 -2.32 -3.89 -25.64
CA PRO A 195 -3.29 -3.66 -26.72
C PRO A 195 -2.68 -3.20 -28.06
N ALA A 196 -1.48 -2.60 -28.06
CA ALA A 196 -0.84 -2.11 -29.29
C ALA A 196 -0.37 -3.23 -30.23
N ILE A 197 -0.09 -4.43 -29.68
CA ILE A 197 0.31 -5.62 -30.45
C ILE A 197 -0.81 -6.04 -31.42
N HIS A 198 -2.08 -5.82 -31.05
CA HIS A 198 -3.24 -6.15 -31.89
C HIS A 198 -3.52 -5.13 -33.00
N CYS A 199 -2.93 -3.93 -32.95
CA CYS A 199 -3.12 -2.91 -33.97
C CYS A 199 -2.02 -2.88 -35.04
N GLY A 200 -0.89 -3.55 -34.79
CA GLY A 200 0.29 -3.56 -35.67
C GLY A 200 0.46 -4.80 -36.54
N LEU A 201 -0.49 -5.75 -36.50
CA LEU A 201 -0.47 -7.03 -37.20
C LEU A 201 -1.60 -7.13 -38.23
#